data_AF-W3AIU5-F1
#
_entry.id   AF-W3AIU5-F1
#
_cell.length_a   1.000
_cell.length_b   1.000
_cell.length_c   1.000
_cell.angle_alpha   90.00
_cell.angle_beta   90.00
_cell.angle_gamma   90.00
#
_symmetry.space_group_name_H-M   'P 1'
#
loop_
_entity.id
_entity.type
_entity.pdbx_description
1 polymer ?
#
loop_
_entity_poly.entity_id
_entity_poly.type
_entity_poly.pdbx_seq_one_letter_code
_entity_poly.pdbx_strand_id
1 'polypeptide(L)'
;MKTSVVVLDSKGTNMQLALDQVEGLADGQALSRKNGLHLRLLAEEVLAMVRLVVTDFNAKFWAEGEGNKYKIVLEADVDTNVAEKSTLLSLSTTGKNEADIGLGQKIARIFRRGVGGKAEEGYSWSLDSYKKELKENPDPSVTLENMEKSVIANLASDVRVKIKEGKVRMTVEKVF
;
A
#
# COMPACT_ATOMS: atom_id res chain seq x y z
N MET A 1 -16.90 10.20 -6.23
CA MET A 1 -17.57 9.16 -5.42
C MET A 1 -16.57 8.59 -4.43
N LYS A 2 -17.02 8.25 -3.22
CA LYS A 2 -16.20 7.66 -2.16
C LYS A 2 -16.93 6.47 -1.57
N THR A 3 -16.24 5.35 -1.35
CA THR A 3 -16.82 4.16 -0.70
C THR A 3 -16.94 4.36 0.80
N SER A 4 -17.71 3.50 1.46
CA SER A 4 -17.73 3.43 2.92
C SER A 4 -16.35 3.08 3.47
N VAL A 5 -16.06 3.50 4.70
CA VAL A 5 -14.81 3.13 5.37
C VAL A 5 -14.94 1.73 5.95
N VAL A 6 -13.98 0.87 5.63
CA VAL A 6 -13.87 -0.49 6.15
C VAL A 6 -12.74 -0.54 7.17
N VAL A 7 -12.99 -1.09 8.36
CA VAL A 7 -11.94 -1.36 9.35
C VAL A 7 -11.38 -2.75 9.11
N LEU A 8 -10.07 -2.81 8.94
CA LEU A 8 -9.28 -4.01 8.69
C LEU A 8 -8.47 -4.37 9.94
N ASP A 9 -8.37 -5.67 10.18
CA ASP A 9 -7.55 -6.25 11.25
C ASP A 9 -6.56 -7.29 10.68
N SER A 10 -5.69 -7.81 11.55
CA SER A 10 -4.68 -8.83 11.20
C SER A 10 -5.26 -10.19 10.83
N LYS A 11 -6.53 -10.44 11.16
CA LYS A 11 -7.22 -11.72 10.86
C LYS A 11 -7.79 -11.72 9.45
N GLY A 12 -7.73 -10.59 8.75
CA GLY A 12 -8.30 -10.43 7.41
C GLY A 12 -9.80 -10.15 7.43
N THR A 13 -10.36 -9.79 8.58
CA THR A 13 -11.77 -9.41 8.69
C THR A 13 -12.06 -8.24 7.74
N ASN A 14 -13.17 -8.33 7.01
CA ASN A 14 -13.63 -7.33 6.05
C ASN A 14 -12.75 -7.09 4.81
N MET A 15 -11.71 -7.89 4.55
CA MET A 15 -10.92 -7.74 3.32
C MET A 15 -11.73 -7.97 2.05
N GLN A 16 -12.60 -9.00 2.06
CA GLN A 16 -13.49 -9.24 0.92
C GLN A 16 -14.46 -8.07 0.72
N LEU A 17 -15.05 -7.56 1.81
CA LEU A 17 -15.92 -6.39 1.76
C LEU A 17 -15.21 -5.16 1.18
N ALA A 18 -13.93 -4.95 1.53
CA ALA A 18 -13.11 -3.89 0.96
C ALA A 18 -12.93 -4.05 -0.56
N LEU A 19 -12.66 -5.28 -1.04
CA LEU A 19 -12.55 -5.57 -2.47
C LEU A 19 -13.88 -5.35 -3.20
N ASP A 20 -14.98 -5.84 -2.64
CA ASP A 20 -16.33 -5.70 -3.22
C ASP A 20 -16.72 -4.21 -3.36
N GLN A 21 -16.31 -3.37 -2.42
CA GLN A 21 -16.53 -1.92 -2.52
C GLN A 21 -15.71 -1.27 -3.63
N VAL A 22 -14.47 -1.74 -3.88
CA VAL A 22 -13.65 -1.25 -5.00
C VAL A 22 -14.27 -1.64 -6.33
N GLU A 23 -14.79 -2.86 -6.45
CA GLU A 23 -15.53 -3.29 -7.64
C GLU A 23 -16.82 -2.50 -7.82
N GLY A 24 -17.61 -2.33 -6.77
CA GLY A 24 -18.83 -1.53 -6.82
C GLY A 24 -18.58 -0.07 -7.21
N LEU A 25 -17.43 0.51 -6.81
CA LEU A 25 -17.00 1.83 -7.28
C LEU A 25 -16.68 1.82 -8.77
N ALA A 26 -15.95 0.82 -9.26
CA ALA A 26 -15.60 0.69 -10.67
C ALA A 26 -16.84 0.48 -11.55
N ASP A 27 -17.80 -0.34 -11.11
CA ASP A 27 -19.04 -0.58 -11.83
C ASP A 27 -19.94 0.67 -11.80
N GLY A 28 -20.06 1.32 -10.64
CA GLY A 28 -20.86 2.53 -10.47
C GLY A 28 -20.35 3.74 -11.25
N GLN A 29 -19.06 3.76 -11.61
CA GLN A 29 -18.46 4.78 -12.47
C GLN A 29 -18.27 4.31 -13.93
N ALA A 30 -18.85 3.17 -14.29
CA ALA A 30 -18.82 2.59 -15.64
C ALA A 30 -17.40 2.43 -16.21
N LEU A 31 -16.43 2.04 -15.37
CA LEU A 31 -15.09 1.69 -15.84
C LEU A 31 -15.19 0.49 -16.80
N SER A 32 -14.31 0.46 -17.80
CA SER A 32 -14.15 -0.75 -18.60
C SER A 32 -13.77 -1.93 -17.71
N ARG A 33 -14.18 -3.15 -18.08
CA ARG A 33 -13.83 -4.39 -17.36
C ARG A 33 -12.33 -4.49 -17.05
N LYS A 34 -11.48 -4.07 -17.99
CA LYS A 34 -10.02 -4.04 -17.82
C LYS A 34 -9.61 -3.06 -16.71
N ASN A 35 -10.16 -1.85 -16.72
CA ASN A 35 -9.82 -0.82 -15.73
C ASN A 35 -10.36 -1.17 -14.34
N GLY A 36 -11.56 -1.74 -14.25
CA GLY A 36 -12.09 -2.28 -12.99
C GLY A 36 -11.19 -3.37 -12.41
N LEU A 37 -10.72 -4.32 -13.24
CA LEU A 37 -9.78 -5.35 -12.82
C LEU A 37 -8.45 -4.76 -12.34
N HIS A 38 -7.89 -3.75 -13.03
CA HIS A 38 -6.67 -3.08 -12.58
C HIS A 38 -6.85 -2.44 -11.19
N LEU A 39 -8.01 -1.82 -10.94
CA LEU A 39 -8.30 -1.21 -9.65
C LEU A 39 -8.43 -2.27 -8.54
N ARG A 40 -9.07 -3.42 -8.83
CA ARG A 40 -9.14 -4.56 -7.91
C ARG A 40 -7.75 -5.12 -7.59
N LEU A 41 -6.91 -5.35 -8.59
CA LEU A 41 -5.54 -5.86 -8.38
C LEU A 41 -4.70 -4.93 -7.49
N LEU A 42 -4.84 -3.61 -7.67
CA LEU A 42 -4.20 -2.63 -6.79
C LEU A 42 -4.71 -2.74 -5.35
N ALA A 43 -6.02 -2.94 -5.17
CA ALA A 43 -6.62 -3.13 -3.85
C ALA A 43 -6.14 -4.42 -3.18
N GLU A 44 -6.09 -5.53 -3.93
CA GLU A 44 -5.56 -6.82 -3.47
C GLU A 44 -4.11 -6.70 -2.99
N GLU A 45 -3.25 -6.01 -3.76
CA GLU A 45 -1.86 -5.78 -3.37
C GLU A 45 -1.76 -4.93 -2.08
N VAL A 46 -2.60 -3.90 -1.94
CA VAL A 46 -2.68 -3.09 -0.71
C VAL A 46 -3.11 -3.95 0.48
N LEU A 47 -4.14 -4.78 0.33
CA LEU A 47 -4.63 -5.65 1.40
C LEU A 47 -3.62 -6.76 1.75
N ALA A 48 -2.87 -7.27 0.77
CA ALA A 48 -1.76 -8.19 1.02
C ALA A 48 -0.68 -7.53 1.88
N MET A 49 -0.33 -6.26 1.61
CA MET A 49 0.60 -5.50 2.44
C MET A 49 0.07 -5.27 3.86
N VAL A 50 -1.23 -4.97 4.01
CA VAL A 50 -1.90 -4.83 5.33
C VAL A 50 -1.65 -6.07 6.17
N ARG A 51 -1.79 -7.28 5.64
CA ARG A 51 -1.56 -8.53 6.40
C ARG A 51 -0.13 -8.65 6.94
N LEU A 52 0.85 -8.04 6.27
CA LEU A 52 2.23 -8.02 6.76
C LEU A 52 2.36 -7.10 7.97
N VAL A 53 1.64 -5.96 7.97
CA VAL A 53 1.89 -4.81 8.85
C VAL A 53 0.93 -4.77 10.04
N VAL A 54 -0.32 -5.22 9.88
CA VAL A 54 -1.45 -5.02 10.80
C VAL A 54 -1.47 -6.00 11.98
N THR A 55 -0.46 -6.85 12.19
CA THR A 55 -0.45 -7.81 13.33
C THR A 55 -0.73 -7.17 14.69
N ASP A 56 -0.42 -5.87 14.84
CA ASP A 56 -0.45 -5.17 16.12
C ASP A 56 -1.28 -3.85 16.09
N PHE A 57 -2.05 -3.56 15.02
CA PHE A 57 -2.92 -2.35 14.95
C PHE A 57 -4.16 -2.55 14.06
N ASN A 58 -5.07 -1.58 14.00
CA ASN A 58 -6.22 -1.56 13.08
C ASN A 58 -6.03 -0.51 11.99
N ALA A 59 -6.43 -0.83 10.76
CA ALA A 59 -6.35 0.11 9.64
C ALA A 59 -7.72 0.40 9.04
N LYS A 60 -7.95 1.64 8.62
CA LYS A 60 -9.11 2.08 7.86
C LYS A 60 -8.78 2.01 6.39
N PHE A 61 -9.67 1.43 5.60
CA PHE A 61 -9.55 1.30 4.16
C PHE A 61 -10.77 1.89 3.47
N TRP A 62 -10.56 2.60 2.36
CA TRP A 62 -11.63 3.03 1.47
C TRP A 62 -11.08 3.34 0.07
N ALA A 63 -11.96 3.48 -0.91
CA ALA A 63 -11.62 3.93 -2.24
C ALA A 63 -12.38 5.20 -2.64
N GLU A 64 -11.76 6.00 -3.50
CA GLU A 64 -12.30 7.24 -4.03
C GLU A 64 -12.12 7.26 -5.56
N GLY A 65 -13.11 7.78 -6.28
CA GLY A 65 -13.07 7.90 -7.74
C GLY A 65 -13.66 9.22 -8.19
N GLU A 66 -12.93 10.00 -8.98
CA GLU A 66 -13.34 11.28 -9.54
C GLU A 66 -12.82 11.43 -10.97
N GLY A 67 -13.75 11.44 -11.94
CA GLY A 67 -13.40 11.45 -13.36
C GLY A 67 -12.58 10.22 -13.74
N ASN A 68 -11.34 10.44 -14.20
CA ASN A 68 -10.42 9.36 -14.54
C ASN A 68 -9.41 9.04 -13.43
N LYS A 69 -9.54 9.65 -12.25
CA LYS A 69 -8.62 9.48 -11.12
C LYS A 69 -9.24 8.66 -10.01
N TYR A 70 -8.54 7.63 -9.60
CA TYR A 70 -8.96 6.69 -8.57
C TYR A 70 -7.90 6.61 -7.48
N LYS A 71 -8.34 6.42 -6.25
CA LYS A 71 -7.49 6.32 -5.08
C LYS A 71 -7.94 5.15 -4.23
N ILE A 72 -6.98 4.35 -3.79
CA ILE A 72 -7.15 3.37 -2.71
C ILE A 72 -6.39 3.93 -1.52
N VAL A 73 -7.08 4.08 -0.39
CA VAL A 73 -6.52 4.71 0.80
C VAL A 73 -6.50 3.72 1.95
N LEU A 74 -5.36 3.67 2.63
CA LEU A 74 -5.17 2.97 3.89
C LEU A 74 -4.71 4.00 4.94
N GLU A 75 -5.38 4.04 6.08
CA GLU A 75 -5.06 4.96 7.18
C GLU A 75 -4.96 4.18 8.49
N ALA A 76 -3.97 4.49 9.31
CA ALA A 76 -3.82 3.95 10.65
C ALA A 76 -3.40 5.05 11.62
N ASP A 77 -3.79 4.90 12.88
CA ASP A 77 -3.36 5.79 13.95
C ASP A 77 -1.90 5.44 14.34
N VAL A 78 -1.12 6.45 14.72
CA VAL A 78 0.23 6.26 15.24
C VAL A 78 0.12 5.69 16.66
N ASP A 79 0.77 4.56 16.90
CA ASP A 79 0.83 3.88 18.17
C ASP A 79 2.26 3.41 18.45
N THR A 80 2.92 4.04 19.42
CA THR A 80 4.30 3.73 19.81
C THR A 80 4.46 2.36 20.47
N ASN A 81 3.35 1.72 20.88
CA ASN A 81 3.37 0.36 21.42
C ASN A 81 3.43 -0.71 20.32
N VAL A 82 3.27 -0.32 19.05
CA VAL A 82 3.45 -1.21 17.91
C VAL A 82 4.92 -1.58 17.82
N ALA A 83 5.26 -2.73 18.39
CA ALA A 83 6.60 -3.28 18.33
C ALA A 83 6.99 -3.52 16.87
N GLU A 84 8.25 -3.25 16.53
CA GLU A 84 8.85 -3.76 15.29
C GLU A 84 9.04 -5.27 15.42
N LYS A 85 7.95 -6.04 15.35
CA LYS A 85 8.10 -7.46 15.09
C LYS A 85 8.80 -7.61 13.75
N SER A 86 9.89 -8.34 13.75
CA SER A 86 10.70 -8.73 12.60
C SER A 86 9.97 -9.74 11.69
N THR A 87 8.66 -9.55 11.45
CA THR A 87 7.79 -10.44 10.66
C THR A 87 8.24 -10.58 9.20
N LEU A 88 9.16 -9.72 8.75
CA LEU A 88 9.83 -9.87 7.45
C LEU A 88 10.71 -11.14 7.40
N LEU A 89 11.20 -11.63 8.54
CA LEU A 89 12.01 -12.87 8.60
C LEU A 89 11.16 -14.15 8.50
N SER A 90 9.90 -14.14 8.94
CA SER A 90 9.06 -15.35 8.98
C SER A 90 8.41 -15.72 7.64
N LEU A 91 8.46 -14.85 6.63
CA LEU A 91 8.08 -15.19 5.24
C LEU A 91 9.28 -15.63 4.39
N SER A 92 10.50 -15.49 4.93
CA SER A 92 11.72 -16.04 4.36
C SER A 92 11.93 -17.47 4.85
N THR A 93 10.92 -18.35 4.68
CA THR A 93 11.13 -19.80 4.82
C THR A 93 11.81 -20.35 3.58
N THR A 94 13.03 -19.87 3.35
CA THR A 94 14.15 -20.48 2.62
C THR A 94 15.22 -19.40 2.57
N GLY A 95 16.37 -19.65 3.20
CA GLY A 95 17.49 -18.70 3.34
C GLY A 95 18.19 -18.35 2.02
N LYS A 96 17.44 -17.80 1.06
CA LYS A 96 17.89 -17.30 -0.25
C LYS A 96 17.34 -15.91 -0.61
N ASN A 97 16.46 -15.31 0.20
CA ASN A 97 15.72 -14.09 -0.17
C ASN A 97 16.21 -12.81 0.51
N GLU A 98 17.46 -12.73 0.99
CA GLU A 98 18.02 -11.45 1.43
C GLU A 98 18.20 -10.44 0.28
N ALA A 99 18.15 -10.90 -0.99
CA ALA A 99 18.22 -10.08 -2.20
C ALA A 99 16.83 -9.65 -2.77
N ASP A 100 15.71 -10.07 -2.16
CA ASP A 100 14.35 -9.86 -2.70
C ASP A 100 13.47 -9.00 -1.78
N ILE A 101 13.93 -7.79 -1.46
CA ILE A 101 13.06 -6.76 -0.86
C ILE A 101 12.20 -6.16 -1.98
N GLY A 102 11.10 -6.83 -2.32
CA GLY A 102 10.14 -6.33 -3.31
C GLY A 102 9.54 -4.96 -2.93
N LEU A 103 9.09 -4.18 -3.92
CA LEU A 103 8.55 -2.82 -3.71
C LEU A 103 7.43 -2.78 -2.65
N GLY A 104 6.55 -3.79 -2.63
CA GLY A 104 5.49 -3.91 -1.62
C GLY A 104 6.05 -4.01 -0.19
N GLN A 105 7.15 -4.75 0.03
CA GLN A 105 7.80 -4.81 1.34
C GLN A 105 8.40 -3.47 1.75
N LYS A 106 8.96 -2.71 0.80
CA LYS A 106 9.48 -1.37 1.07
C LYS A 106 8.37 -0.42 1.51
N ILE A 107 7.26 -0.38 0.76
CA ILE A 107 6.09 0.45 1.09
C ILE A 107 5.53 0.04 2.46
N ALA A 108 5.34 -1.26 2.69
CA ALA A 108 4.87 -1.82 3.95
C ALA A 108 5.77 -1.42 5.15
N ARG A 109 7.09 -1.41 4.95
CA ARG A 109 8.07 -0.99 5.97
C ARG A 109 7.95 0.49 6.28
N ILE A 110 7.86 1.35 5.26
CA ILE A 110 7.69 2.80 5.44
C ILE A 110 6.39 3.09 6.21
N PHE A 111 5.30 2.44 5.82
CA PHE A 111 4.01 2.57 6.50
C PHE A 111 4.10 2.13 7.97
N ARG A 112 4.69 0.95 8.25
CA ARG A 112 4.86 0.45 9.63
C ARG A 112 5.69 1.39 10.51
N ARG A 113 6.80 1.93 9.97
CA ARG A 113 7.64 2.88 10.70
C ARG A 113 6.86 4.12 11.11
N GLY A 114 6.00 4.61 10.23
CA GLY A 114 5.07 5.68 10.59
C GLY A 114 4.14 5.26 11.72
N VAL A 115 3.54 4.06 11.63
CA VAL A 115 2.54 3.61 12.61
C VAL A 115 3.19 3.46 13.98
N GLY A 116 4.41 2.92 14.05
CA GLY A 116 5.16 2.81 15.30
C GLY A 116 5.73 4.13 15.85
N GLY A 117 5.41 5.29 15.26
CA GLY A 117 5.91 6.60 15.70
C GLY A 117 7.42 6.80 15.45
N LYS A 118 8.02 6.01 14.56
CA LYS A 118 9.47 6.03 14.23
C LYS A 118 9.81 6.92 13.03
N ALA A 119 8.85 7.73 12.59
CA ALA A 119 9.04 8.68 11.52
C ALA A 119 8.46 10.03 11.94
N GLU A 120 9.10 11.10 11.48
CA GLU A 120 8.81 12.46 11.93
C GLU A 120 7.44 12.94 11.42
N GLU A 121 6.79 13.80 12.20
CA GLU A 121 5.57 14.49 11.78
C GLU A 121 5.84 15.29 10.49
N GLY A 122 4.96 15.17 9.50
CA GLY A 122 5.17 15.76 8.18
C GLY A 122 6.01 14.92 7.22
N TYR A 123 6.49 13.74 7.63
CA TYR A 123 7.15 12.80 6.72
C TYR A 123 6.24 12.45 5.54
N SER A 124 6.82 12.47 4.34
CA SER A 124 6.14 12.12 3.08
C SER A 124 7.09 11.35 2.18
N TRP A 125 6.61 10.24 1.65
CA TRP A 125 7.30 9.43 0.65
C TRP A 125 6.39 9.17 -0.55
N SER A 126 6.94 9.08 -1.76
CA SER A 126 6.20 8.68 -2.95
C SER A 126 6.99 7.73 -3.84
N LEU A 127 6.27 6.88 -4.59
CA LEU A 127 6.86 6.00 -5.58
C LEU A 127 7.48 6.78 -6.74
N ASP A 128 6.85 7.88 -7.17
CA ASP A 128 7.40 8.75 -8.21
C ASP A 128 8.74 9.38 -7.80
N SER A 129 8.83 9.96 -6.60
CA SER A 129 10.09 10.50 -6.05
C SER A 129 11.15 9.41 -5.96
N TYR A 130 10.79 8.23 -5.45
CA TYR A 130 11.71 7.12 -5.34
C TYR A 130 12.23 6.62 -6.70
N LYS A 131 11.37 6.55 -7.72
CA LYS A 131 11.77 6.22 -9.10
C LYS A 131 12.75 7.25 -9.68
N LYS A 132 12.60 8.53 -9.34
CA LYS A 132 13.53 9.60 -9.76
C LYS A 132 14.89 9.47 -9.07
N GLU A 133 14.89 9.26 -7.75
CA GLU A 133 16.10 9.03 -6.96
C GLU A 133 16.91 7.84 -7.50
N LEU A 134 16.26 6.72 -7.82
CA LEU A 134 16.93 5.55 -8.39
C LEU A 134 17.55 5.78 -9.77
N LYS A 135 17.00 6.72 -10.56
CA LYS A 135 17.58 7.08 -11.86
C LYS A 135 18.85 7.93 -11.70
N GLU A 136 18.86 8.80 -10.69
CA GLU A 136 19.98 9.70 -10.41
C GLU A 136 21.09 9.00 -9.62
N ASN A 137 20.72 8.12 -8.69
CA ASN A 137 21.62 7.32 -7.86
C ASN A 137 21.15 5.86 -7.83
N PRO A 138 21.55 5.05 -8.83
CA PRO A 138 21.15 3.66 -8.91
C PRO A 138 21.58 2.86 -7.68
N ASP A 139 20.61 2.24 -7.01
CA ASP A 139 20.86 1.30 -5.92
C ASP A 139 20.99 -0.12 -6.51
N PRO A 140 22.18 -0.74 -6.51
CA PRO A 140 22.38 -2.08 -7.06
C PRO A 140 21.62 -3.17 -6.32
N SER A 141 21.09 -2.90 -5.11
CA SER A 141 20.20 -3.82 -4.39
C SER A 141 18.75 -3.78 -4.89
N VAL A 142 18.39 -2.79 -5.71
CA VAL A 142 17.06 -2.64 -6.31
C VAL A 142 17.13 -3.09 -7.76
N THR A 143 16.74 -4.33 -8.02
CA THR A 143 16.73 -4.86 -9.39
C THR A 143 15.49 -4.38 -10.14
N LEU A 144 15.66 -4.08 -11.44
CA LEU A 144 14.55 -3.78 -12.36
C LEU A 144 13.51 -4.90 -12.34
N GLU A 145 13.97 -6.15 -12.25
CA GLU A 145 13.14 -7.35 -12.11
C GLU A 145 12.21 -7.28 -10.88
N ASN A 146 12.69 -6.78 -9.75
CA ASN A 146 11.88 -6.67 -8.53
C ASN A 146 10.84 -5.54 -8.61
N MET A 147 11.08 -4.53 -9.44
CA MET A 147 10.06 -3.53 -9.76
C MET A 147 9.02 -4.08 -10.74
N GLU A 148 9.43 -4.81 -11.77
CA GLU A 148 8.54 -5.41 -12.77
C GLU A 148 7.60 -6.47 -12.21
N LYS A 149 7.98 -7.16 -11.13
CA LYS A 149 7.11 -8.12 -10.44
C LYS A 149 6.00 -7.45 -9.61
N SER A 150 6.12 -6.16 -9.28
CA SER A 150 5.15 -5.49 -8.40
C SER A 150 3.93 -4.98 -9.18
N VAL A 151 2.73 -5.43 -8.80
CA VAL A 151 1.46 -4.95 -9.35
C VAL A 151 1.33 -3.43 -9.15
N ILE A 152 1.69 -2.94 -7.96
CA ILE A 152 1.70 -1.51 -7.65
C ILE A 152 2.66 -0.74 -8.56
N ALA A 153 3.88 -1.24 -8.79
CA ALA A 153 4.86 -0.53 -9.62
C ALA A 153 4.41 -0.32 -11.06
N ASN A 154 3.67 -1.30 -11.59
CA ASN A 154 3.22 -1.37 -12.98
C ASN A 154 1.87 -0.68 -13.22
N LEU A 155 0.92 -0.85 -12.29
CA LEU A 155 -0.44 -0.38 -12.50
C LEU A 155 -0.67 1.01 -11.89
N ALA A 156 -0.11 1.29 -10.71
CA ALA A 156 -0.34 2.56 -10.04
C ALA A 156 0.33 3.71 -10.79
N SER A 157 -0.37 4.84 -10.86
CA SER A 157 0.21 6.09 -11.32
C SER A 157 1.19 6.64 -10.28
N ASP A 158 0.85 6.53 -8.99
CA ASP A 158 1.75 6.84 -7.88
C ASP A 158 1.30 6.11 -6.60
N VAL A 159 2.21 5.96 -5.64
CA VAL A 159 1.89 5.52 -4.27
C VAL A 159 2.54 6.47 -3.31
N ARG A 160 1.76 7.00 -2.37
CA ARG A 160 2.22 7.99 -1.39
C ARG A 160 1.98 7.50 0.02
N VAL A 161 2.96 7.70 0.91
CA VAL A 161 2.82 7.48 2.35
C VAL A 161 3.10 8.79 3.05
N LYS A 162 2.19 9.23 3.91
CA LYS A 162 2.30 10.49 4.67
C LYS A 162 1.99 10.28 6.13
N ILE A 163 2.71 11.00 6.99
CA ILE A 163 2.45 11.05 8.43
C ILE A 163 1.98 12.47 8.74
N LYS A 164 0.74 12.57 9.24
CA LYS A 164 0.14 13.85 9.59
C LYS A 164 -0.91 13.67 10.67
N GLU A 165 -0.91 14.56 11.66
CA GLU A 165 -1.90 14.62 12.75
C GLU A 165 -2.00 13.29 13.52
N GLY A 166 -0.85 12.67 13.82
CA GLY A 166 -0.82 11.39 14.53
C GLY A 166 -1.40 10.21 13.73
N LYS A 167 -1.48 10.36 12.40
CA LYS A 167 -1.97 9.33 11.49
C LYS A 167 -0.98 9.05 10.38
N VAL A 168 -0.92 7.79 9.97
CA VAL A 168 -0.21 7.37 8.77
C VAL A 168 -1.22 7.05 7.69
N ARG A 169 -1.07 7.68 6.54
CA ARG A 169 -1.92 7.48 5.37
C ARG A 169 -1.10 7.03 4.18
N MET A 170 -1.42 5.86 3.66
CA MET A 170 -0.99 5.39 2.35
C MET A 170 -2.10 5.67 1.32
N THR A 171 -1.71 6.14 0.14
CA THR A 171 -2.64 6.42 -0.96
C THR A 171 -2.03 5.88 -2.25
N VAL A 172 -2.69 4.89 -2.84
CA VAL A 172 -2.35 4.35 -4.16
C VAL A 172 -3.26 5.04 -5.17
N GLU A 173 -2.67 5.77 -6.10
CA GLU A 173 -3.39 6.54 -7.11
C GLU A 173 -3.31 5.85 -8.46
N LYS A 174 -4.44 5.84 -9.18
CA LYS A 174 -4.53 5.34 -10.54
C LYS A 174 -5.27 6.35 -11.40
N VAL A 175 -4.60 6.80 -12.46
CA VAL A 175 -5.22 7.57 -13.55
C VAL A 175 -5.39 6.63 -14.74
N PHE A 176 -6.60 6.58 -15.30
CA PHE A 176 -6.91 5.84 -16.53
C PHE A 176 -6.93 6.75 -17.75
#